data_AF-Q0P9V5-F1
#
_entry.id   AF-Q0P9V5-F1
#
_cell.length_a   1.000
_cell.length_b   1.000
_cell.length_c   1.000
_cell.angle_alpha   90.00
_cell.angle_beta   90.00
_cell.angle_gamma   90.00
#
_symmetry.space_group_name_H-M   'P 1'
#
loop_
_entity.id
_entity.type
_entity.pdbx_description
1 polymer ?
#
loop_
_entity_poly.entity_id
_entity_poly.type
_entity_poly.pdbx_seq_one_letter_code
_entity_poly.pdbx_strand_id
1 'polypeptide(L)'
;MKKIFLSVFLVLSLNAQNLEIDKIRTDLYSKSGANVLKKVEISLEFDGNNLKENENKLIDAVNTVISGFFYEDIFTEIGKNNFKKTLEKFLDKKYKIKLDDIYIISLSGVEKFDLEEFKRFLESTEAKEKGMGSEVKKALENLEVPKTQVPSVEKIPTPSVPNLEVKQVEQLFKDPDEENKNDNGEINIDNLNTPKMTPDIEEKIKRDLIANPPQIFKENNASKPYHLPQTGYDIKLDENSTQN
;
A
#
# COMPACT_ATOMS: atom_id res chain seq x y z
N MET A 1 29.44 39.79 -30.64
CA MET A 1 28.51 39.92 -29.50
C MET A 1 27.36 38.90 -29.55
N LYS A 2 26.54 38.82 -30.62
CA LYS A 2 25.36 37.92 -30.66
C LYS A 2 25.66 36.42 -30.40
N LYS A 3 26.80 35.90 -30.87
CA LYS A 3 27.18 34.49 -30.67
C LYS A 3 27.49 34.14 -29.19
N ILE A 4 27.95 35.11 -28.40
CA ILE A 4 28.32 34.89 -27.00
C ILE A 4 27.07 34.68 -26.14
N PHE A 5 25.98 35.42 -26.43
CA PHE A 5 24.71 35.25 -25.73
C PHE A 5 24.11 33.85 -25.90
N LEU A 6 24.21 33.28 -27.11
CA LEU A 6 23.72 31.92 -27.35
C LEU A 6 24.51 30.88 -26.54
N SER A 7 25.83 31.07 -26.42
CA SER A 7 26.68 30.19 -25.61
C SER A 7 26.35 30.27 -24.12
N VAL A 8 26.12 31.48 -23.58
CA VAL A 8 25.76 31.66 -22.16
C VAL A 8 24.40 31.05 -21.85
N PHE A 9 23.42 31.20 -22.74
CA PHE A 9 22.09 30.62 -22.57
C PHE A 9 22.10 29.08 -22.54
N LEU A 10 22.98 28.47 -23.35
CA LEU A 10 23.14 27.02 -23.37
C LEU A 10 23.66 26.47 -22.03
N VAL A 11 24.65 27.14 -21.43
CA VAL A 11 25.28 26.66 -20.18
C VAL A 11 24.31 26.73 -19.00
N LEU A 12 23.43 27.74 -18.97
CA LEU A 12 22.42 27.87 -17.90
C LEU A 12 21.34 26.77 -17.95
N SER A 13 21.18 26.11 -19.10
CA SER A 13 20.12 25.12 -19.33
C SER A 13 20.52 23.70 -18.94
N LEU A 14 21.76 23.45 -18.53
CA LEU A 14 22.32 22.11 -18.33
C LEU A 14 22.90 21.96 -16.93
N ASN A 15 22.04 21.86 -15.92
CA ASN A 15 22.48 21.41 -14.60
C ASN A 15 21.80 20.07 -14.31
N ALA A 16 22.59 18.99 -14.36
CA ALA A 16 22.20 17.72 -13.77
C ALA A 16 22.02 17.93 -12.26
N GLN A 17 20.93 17.40 -11.74
CA GLN A 17 20.46 17.67 -10.40
C GLN A 17 20.14 16.35 -9.71
N ASN A 18 20.75 16.15 -8.55
CA ASN A 18 20.40 15.04 -7.66
C ASN A 18 19.27 15.44 -6.72
N LEU A 19 18.40 14.48 -6.43
CA LEU A 19 17.40 14.56 -5.36
C LEU A 19 17.36 13.25 -4.60
N GLU A 20 17.60 13.32 -3.30
CA GLU A 20 17.42 12.20 -2.38
C GLU A 20 16.02 12.28 -1.75
N ILE A 21 15.35 11.13 -1.70
CA ILE A 21 14.05 10.95 -1.04
C ILE A 21 14.22 9.84 0.00
N ASP A 22 14.15 10.24 1.26
CA ASP A 22 14.51 9.40 2.38
C ASP A 22 13.33 8.71 3.04
N LYS A 23 13.57 7.44 3.43
CA LYS A 23 12.77 6.69 4.39
C LYS A 23 11.28 6.65 4.09
N ILE A 24 10.93 6.49 2.81
CA ILE A 24 9.55 6.21 2.42
C ILE A 24 9.15 4.88 3.03
N ARG A 25 8.06 4.90 3.81
CA ARG A 25 7.47 3.70 4.42
C ARG A 25 6.19 3.33 3.72
N THR A 26 6.07 2.07 3.34
CA THR A 26 4.87 1.53 2.69
C THR A 26 4.66 0.07 3.08
N ASP A 27 3.44 -0.41 2.93
CA ASP A 27 3.04 -1.78 3.22
C ASP A 27 2.94 -2.55 1.90
N LEU A 28 3.69 -3.65 1.80
CA LEU A 28 3.71 -4.53 0.63
C LEU A 28 3.05 -5.86 0.93
N TYR A 29 2.41 -6.45 -0.07
CA TYR A 29 1.89 -7.81 0.03
C TYR A 29 3.03 -8.82 0.13
N SER A 30 2.95 -9.73 1.10
CA SER A 30 3.83 -10.87 1.25
C SER A 30 3.27 -12.06 0.47
N LYS A 31 4.09 -12.71 -0.37
CA LYS A 31 3.76 -14.02 -0.98
C LYS A 31 3.74 -15.13 0.07
N SER A 32 4.54 -14.97 1.11
CA SER A 32 4.57 -15.89 2.25
C SER A 32 3.48 -15.55 3.27
N GLY A 33 2.68 -16.55 3.64
CA GLY A 33 1.61 -16.42 4.64
C GLY A 33 0.27 -15.92 4.07
N ALA A 34 -0.79 -16.04 4.86
CA ALA A 34 -2.13 -15.61 4.46
C ALA A 34 -2.22 -14.07 4.44
N ASN A 35 -2.06 -13.47 3.25
CA ASN A 35 -2.31 -12.05 2.98
C ASN A 35 -1.70 -11.08 4.02
N VAL A 36 -0.46 -11.36 4.43
CA VAL A 36 0.22 -10.52 5.42
C VAL A 36 0.83 -9.32 4.71
N LEU A 37 0.40 -8.13 5.10
CA LEU A 37 1.10 -6.90 4.73
C LEU A 37 2.38 -6.78 5.57
N LYS A 38 3.50 -6.55 4.89
CA LYS A 38 4.81 -6.30 5.50
C LYS A 38 5.24 -4.89 5.19
N LYS A 39 5.70 -4.18 6.23
CA LYS A 39 6.15 -2.81 6.10
C LYS A 39 7.59 -2.79 5.60
N VAL A 40 7.88 -1.94 4.62
CA VAL A 40 9.23 -1.66 4.12
C VAL A 40 9.56 -0.19 4.30
N GLU A 41 10.85 0.10 4.42
CA GLU A 41 11.42 1.44 4.36
C GLU A 41 12.44 1.48 3.22
N ILE A 42 12.27 2.43 2.29
CA ILE A 42 13.15 2.62 1.14
C ILE A 42 13.62 4.08 1.08
N SER A 43 14.89 4.28 0.75
CA SER A 43 15.46 5.60 0.45
C SER A 43 16.10 5.56 -0.93
N LEU A 44 15.86 6.59 -1.73
CA LEU A 44 16.22 6.64 -3.14
C LEU A 44 16.95 7.94 -3.46
N GLU A 45 17.94 7.88 -4.34
CA GLU A 45 18.53 9.05 -4.98
C GLU A 45 18.21 9.02 -6.47
N PHE A 46 17.76 10.14 -6.99
CA PHE A 46 17.40 10.35 -8.39
C PHE A 46 18.41 11.28 -9.02
N ASP A 47 18.87 10.94 -10.22
CA ASP A 47 19.71 11.81 -11.04
C ASP A 47 18.95 12.21 -12.32
N GLY A 48 19.03 13.48 -12.69
CA GLY A 48 18.26 14.02 -13.81
C GLY A 48 18.03 15.54 -13.75
N ASN A 49 17.06 16.02 -14.52
CA ASN A 49 16.80 17.46 -14.66
C ASN A 49 15.55 17.91 -13.90
N ASN A 50 15.59 19.09 -13.27
CA ASN A 50 14.48 19.74 -12.58
C ASN A 50 13.84 18.85 -11.49
N LEU A 51 14.63 18.04 -10.79
CA LEU A 51 14.10 17.06 -9.84
C LEU A 51 13.48 17.71 -8.59
N LYS A 52 14.15 18.71 -7.98
CA LYS A 52 13.61 19.40 -6.78
C LYS A 52 12.26 20.05 -7.06
N GLU A 53 12.05 20.60 -8.24
CA GLU A 53 10.76 21.23 -8.61
C GLU A 53 9.64 20.20 -8.75
N ASN A 54 9.98 18.94 -8.98
CA ASN A 54 9.04 17.84 -9.21
C ASN A 54 9.02 16.81 -8.08
N GLU A 55 9.63 17.09 -6.92
CA GLU A 55 9.77 16.17 -5.78
C GLU A 55 8.47 15.45 -5.43
N ASN A 56 7.35 16.17 -5.30
CA ASN A 56 6.05 15.56 -4.99
C ASN A 56 5.59 14.53 -6.04
N LYS A 57 5.91 14.74 -7.32
CA LYS A 57 5.59 13.79 -8.40
C LYS A 57 6.49 12.55 -8.30
N LEU A 58 7.75 12.72 -7.90
CA LEU A 58 8.66 11.61 -7.63
C LEU A 58 8.15 10.77 -6.45
N ILE A 59 7.74 11.41 -5.35
CA ILE A 59 7.14 10.72 -4.19
C ILE A 59 5.88 9.95 -4.58
N ASP A 60 4.96 10.56 -5.34
CA ASP A 60 3.76 9.86 -5.85
C ASP A 60 4.11 8.64 -6.70
N ALA A 61 5.07 8.81 -7.62
CA ALA A 61 5.51 7.74 -8.49
C ALA A 61 6.14 6.59 -7.69
N VAL A 62 7.01 6.88 -6.72
CA VAL A 62 7.61 5.86 -5.85
C VAL A 62 6.51 5.10 -5.12
N ASN A 63 5.61 5.79 -4.43
CA ASN A 63 4.52 5.16 -3.67
C ASN A 63 3.60 4.33 -4.55
N THR A 64 3.27 4.81 -5.76
CA THR A 64 2.43 4.08 -6.71
C THR A 64 3.13 2.82 -7.21
N VAL A 65 4.38 2.94 -7.63
CA VAL A 65 5.11 1.85 -8.29
C VAL A 65 5.52 0.79 -7.28
N ILE A 66 6.08 1.18 -6.13
CA ILE A 66 6.56 0.20 -5.13
C ILE A 66 5.42 -0.66 -4.57
N SER A 67 4.23 -0.08 -4.42
CA SER A 67 3.04 -0.78 -3.90
C SER A 67 2.55 -1.90 -4.82
N GLY A 68 2.99 -1.91 -6.08
CA GLY A 68 2.72 -2.99 -7.03
C GLY A 68 3.68 -4.19 -6.90
N PHE A 69 4.71 -4.11 -6.06
CA PHE A 69 5.68 -5.18 -5.85
C PHE A 69 5.34 -6.02 -4.61
N PHE A 70 5.62 -7.31 -4.69
CA PHE A 70 5.61 -8.17 -3.50
C PHE A 70 6.83 -7.92 -2.63
N TYR A 71 6.64 -8.06 -1.32
CA TYR A 71 7.68 -7.89 -0.32
C TYR A 71 8.92 -8.74 -0.64
N GLU A 72 8.76 -10.01 -0.97
CA GLU A 72 9.90 -10.89 -1.25
C GLU A 72 10.66 -10.49 -2.51
N ASP A 73 9.94 -10.02 -3.54
CA ASP A 73 10.54 -9.70 -4.83
C ASP A 73 11.39 -8.43 -4.73
N ILE A 74 10.92 -7.39 -4.03
CA ILE A 74 11.62 -6.09 -3.97
C ILE A 74 13.02 -6.19 -3.34
N PHE A 75 13.30 -7.20 -2.51
CA PHE A 75 14.64 -7.41 -1.93
C PHE A 75 15.61 -8.13 -2.86
N THR A 76 15.13 -8.77 -3.93
CA THR A 76 15.98 -9.46 -4.90
C THR A 76 16.66 -8.46 -5.85
N GLU A 77 17.79 -8.84 -6.45
CA GLU A 77 18.45 -8.04 -7.47
C GLU A 77 17.52 -7.78 -8.68
N ILE A 78 16.86 -8.83 -9.15
CA ILE A 78 15.91 -8.76 -10.27
C ILE A 78 14.74 -7.84 -9.92
N GLY A 79 14.18 -7.96 -8.72
CA GLY A 79 13.08 -7.10 -8.27
C GLY A 79 13.49 -5.64 -8.12
N LYS A 80 14.69 -5.35 -7.58
CA LYS A 80 15.24 -3.99 -7.52
C LYS A 80 15.40 -3.38 -8.92
N ASN A 81 15.96 -4.13 -9.86
CA ASN A 81 16.13 -3.66 -11.23
C ASN A 81 14.79 -3.45 -11.96
N ASN A 82 13.82 -4.33 -11.73
CA ASN A 82 12.47 -4.19 -12.27
C ASN A 82 11.76 -2.98 -11.66
N PHE A 83 11.88 -2.76 -10.36
CA PHE A 83 11.35 -1.57 -9.69
C PHE A 83 11.89 -0.29 -10.31
N LYS A 84 13.21 -0.15 -10.48
CA LYS A 84 13.83 1.02 -11.11
C LYS A 84 13.28 1.28 -12.51
N LYS A 85 13.24 0.24 -13.36
CA LYS A 85 12.73 0.34 -14.74
C LYS A 85 11.25 0.73 -14.79
N THR A 86 10.43 0.15 -13.92
CA THR A 86 9.00 0.47 -13.86
C THR A 86 8.79 1.90 -13.37
N LEU A 87 9.58 2.35 -12.38
CA LEU A 87 9.54 3.71 -11.84
C LEU A 87 9.93 4.75 -12.90
N GLU A 88 11.04 4.51 -13.61
CA GLU A 88 11.50 5.36 -14.71
C GLU A 88 10.42 5.49 -15.80
N LYS A 89 9.86 4.37 -16.26
CA LYS A 89 8.78 4.37 -17.28
C LYS A 89 7.52 5.09 -16.79
N PHE A 90 7.14 4.90 -15.53
CA PHE A 90 5.98 5.54 -14.95
C PHE A 90 6.14 7.06 -14.90
N LEU A 91 7.32 7.54 -14.47
CA LEU A 91 7.66 8.97 -14.42
C LEU A 91 7.66 9.61 -15.81
N ASP A 92 8.26 8.97 -16.81
CA ASP A 92 8.26 9.48 -18.18
C ASP A 92 6.85 9.50 -18.75
N LYS A 93 6.08 8.41 -18.61
CA LYS A 93 4.73 8.30 -19.17
C LYS A 93 3.76 9.30 -18.53
N LYS A 94 3.65 9.31 -17.20
CA LYS A 94 2.64 10.07 -16.43
C LYS A 94 3.04 11.55 -16.27
N TYR A 95 4.32 11.82 -16.01
CA TYR A 95 4.77 13.16 -15.62
C TYR A 95 5.72 13.82 -16.62
N LYS A 96 6.13 13.11 -17.68
CA LYS A 96 7.13 13.58 -18.66
C LYS A 96 8.47 13.94 -18.00
N ILE A 97 8.81 13.24 -16.92
CA ILE A 97 10.08 13.38 -16.21
C ILE A 97 11.01 12.27 -16.70
N LYS A 98 12.12 12.67 -17.30
CA LYS A 98 13.19 11.74 -17.70
C LYS A 98 14.29 11.77 -16.65
N LEU A 99 14.68 10.58 -16.22
CA LEU A 99 15.74 10.36 -15.26
C LEU A 99 16.97 9.82 -15.99
N ASP A 100 18.14 10.16 -15.49
CA ASP A 100 19.40 9.61 -15.99
C ASP A 100 19.72 8.29 -15.24
N ASP A 101 19.50 8.26 -13.92
CA ASP A 101 19.60 7.04 -13.11
C ASP A 101 18.75 7.12 -11.82
N ILE A 102 18.56 5.97 -11.18
CA ILE A 102 17.91 5.81 -9.87
C ILE A 102 18.79 4.91 -9.00
N TYR A 103 19.14 5.40 -7.82
CA TYR A 103 19.90 4.66 -6.83
C TYR A 103 19.00 4.29 -5.65
N ILE A 104 19.04 3.02 -5.26
CA ILE A 104 18.42 2.57 -4.01
C ILE A 104 19.49 2.70 -2.93
N ILE A 105 19.41 3.78 -2.15
CA ILE A 105 20.36 4.09 -1.07
C ILE A 105 20.17 3.13 0.10
N SER A 106 18.91 2.86 0.46
CA SER A 106 18.57 1.87 1.47
C SER A 106 17.24 1.19 1.18
N LEU A 107 17.13 -0.08 1.54
CA LEU A 107 15.89 -0.86 1.49
C LEU A 107 15.90 -1.85 2.64
N SER A 108 14.91 -1.76 3.52
CA SER A 108 14.81 -2.61 4.71
C SER A 108 13.37 -2.99 5.02
N GLY A 109 13.19 -4.15 5.64
CA GLY A 109 11.92 -4.53 6.25
C GLY A 109 11.79 -3.81 7.58
N VAL A 110 10.64 -3.17 7.81
CA VAL A 110 10.30 -2.62 9.13
C VAL A 110 9.58 -3.74 9.88
N GLU A 111 10.39 -4.61 10.51
CA GLU A 111 9.86 -5.68 11.33
C GLU A 111 9.09 -5.10 12.53
N LYS A 112 7.93 -5.71 12.84
CA LYS A 112 7.25 -5.41 14.09
C LYS A 112 8.14 -5.90 15.23
N PHE A 113 8.22 -5.12 16.30
CA PHE A 113 8.90 -5.52 17.51
C PHE A 113 8.35 -6.87 18.00
N ASP A 114 9.19 -7.91 17.96
CA ASP A 114 8.83 -9.24 18.43
C ASP A 114 9.06 -9.32 19.95
N LEU A 115 7.95 -9.29 20.69
CA LEU A 115 7.96 -9.42 22.15
C LEU A 115 8.50 -10.77 22.62
N GLU A 116 8.33 -11.84 21.85
CA GLU A 116 8.86 -13.17 22.19
C GLU A 116 10.37 -13.23 21.96
N GLU A 117 10.85 -12.63 20.87
CA GLU A 117 12.28 -12.46 20.65
C GLU A 117 12.92 -11.62 21.76
N PHE A 118 12.28 -10.51 22.16
CA PHE A 118 12.75 -9.70 23.27
C PHE A 118 12.72 -10.45 24.61
N LYS A 119 11.68 -11.25 24.89
CA LYS A 119 11.64 -12.16 26.06
C LYS A 119 12.80 -13.14 26.03
N ARG A 120 13.04 -13.80 24.90
CA ARG A 120 14.14 -14.76 24.73
C ARG A 120 15.51 -14.10 24.89
N PHE A 121 15.67 -12.87 24.40
CA PHE A 121 16.89 -12.07 24.59
C PHE A 121 17.12 -11.73 26.08
N LEU A 122 16.07 -11.35 26.80
CA LEU A 122 16.18 -11.09 28.25
C LEU A 122 16.47 -12.35 29.04
N GLU A 123 15.93 -13.50 28.63
CA GLU A 123 16.22 -14.78 29.26
C GLU A 123 17.64 -15.30 28.95
N SER A 124 18.18 -14.97 27.77
CA SER A 124 19.54 -15.36 27.35
C SER A 124 20.64 -14.45 27.87
N THR A 125 20.33 -13.17 28.11
CA THR A 125 21.25 -12.24 28.76
C THR A 125 21.30 -12.48 30.26
N GLU A 126 22.36 -11.98 30.90
CA GLU A 126 22.60 -12.00 32.36
C GLU A 126 21.51 -11.32 33.21
N ALA A 127 20.31 -11.04 32.69
CA ALA A 127 19.18 -10.61 33.51
C ALA A 127 18.81 -11.64 34.60
N LYS A 128 19.28 -12.89 34.49
CA LYS A 128 19.31 -13.84 35.61
C LYS A 128 20.35 -13.51 36.68
N GLU A 129 21.53 -12.98 36.33
CA GLU A 129 22.59 -12.73 37.32
C GLU A 129 22.29 -11.56 38.26
N LYS A 130 21.55 -10.53 37.82
CA LYS A 130 21.28 -9.35 38.66
C LYS A 130 19.91 -9.32 39.34
N GLY A 131 19.15 -10.42 39.37
CA GLY A 131 17.86 -10.49 40.07
C GLY A 131 16.73 -9.63 39.47
N MET A 132 17.01 -8.89 38.38
CA MET A 132 16.02 -8.08 37.64
C MET A 132 15.01 -8.92 36.84
N GLY A 133 15.23 -10.23 36.72
CA GLY A 133 14.33 -11.13 36.00
C GLY A 133 12.87 -11.06 36.47
N SER A 134 12.59 -10.79 37.76
CA SER A 134 11.20 -10.74 38.25
C SER A 134 10.45 -9.46 37.86
N GLU A 135 11.13 -8.31 37.88
CA GLU A 135 10.52 -7.02 37.50
C GLU A 135 10.29 -6.94 36.00
N VAL A 136 11.28 -7.37 35.22
CA VAL A 136 11.21 -7.43 33.76
C VAL A 136 10.08 -8.38 33.33
N LYS A 137 9.95 -9.54 33.98
CA LYS A 137 8.87 -10.49 33.71
C LYS A 137 7.49 -9.90 34.01
N LYS A 138 7.32 -9.19 35.12
CA LYS A 138 6.07 -8.47 35.44
C LYS A 138 5.76 -7.37 34.43
N ALA A 139 6.76 -6.58 34.02
CA ALA A 139 6.57 -5.54 33.01
C ALA A 139 6.12 -6.15 31.66
N LEU A 140 6.70 -7.29 31.27
CA LEU A 140 6.36 -8.02 30.06
C LEU A 140 4.98 -8.68 30.08
N GLU A 141 4.52 -9.15 31.25
CA GLU A 141 3.17 -9.69 31.41
C GLU A 141 2.10 -8.60 31.26
N ASN A 142 2.42 -7.35 31.57
CA ASN A 142 1.51 -6.21 31.44
C ASN A 142 1.51 -5.56 30.04
N LEU A 143 2.43 -5.94 29.14
CA LEU A 143 2.42 -5.45 27.76
C LEU A 143 1.35 -6.21 26.96
N GLU A 144 0.10 -5.75 27.04
CA GLU A 144 -0.94 -6.19 26.11
C GLU A 144 -0.62 -5.65 24.71
N VAL A 145 -0.39 -6.57 23.76
CA VAL A 145 -0.31 -6.21 22.34
C VAL A 145 -1.67 -5.65 21.93
N PRO A 146 -1.74 -4.44 21.34
CA PRO A 146 -2.98 -3.95 20.77
C PRO A 146 -3.54 -5.00 19.80
N LYS A 147 -4.68 -5.59 20.14
CA LYS A 147 -5.41 -6.48 19.25
C LYS A 147 -5.95 -5.62 18.12
N THR A 148 -5.19 -5.42 17.05
CA THR A 148 -5.76 -4.94 15.80
C THR A 148 -6.80 -5.98 15.40
N GLN A 149 -8.06 -5.56 15.40
CA GLN A 149 -9.17 -6.37 14.88
C GLN A 149 -8.92 -6.54 13.39
N VAL A 150 -8.14 -7.57 13.04
CA VAL A 150 -8.10 -8.04 11.66
C VAL A 150 -9.47 -8.69 11.44
N PRO A 151 -10.27 -8.24 10.47
CA PRO A 151 -11.51 -8.93 10.11
C PRO A 151 -11.15 -10.40 9.90
N SER A 152 -11.75 -11.27 10.71
CA SER A 152 -11.59 -12.71 10.59
C SER A 152 -12.34 -13.12 9.33
N VAL A 153 -11.71 -12.92 8.16
CA VAL A 153 -12.23 -13.41 6.90
C VAL A 153 -12.05 -14.92 6.98
N GLU A 154 -13.18 -15.59 7.23
CA GLU A 154 -13.32 -17.04 7.12
C GLU A 154 -12.54 -17.53 5.91
N LYS A 155 -11.80 -18.62 6.12
CA LYS A 155 -10.90 -19.28 5.16
C LYS A 155 -11.57 -19.44 3.78
N ILE A 156 -11.53 -18.40 2.95
CA ILE A 156 -11.79 -18.54 1.52
C ILE A 156 -10.62 -19.39 1.03
N PRO A 157 -10.87 -20.53 0.37
CA PRO A 157 -9.82 -21.37 -0.19
C PRO A 157 -8.91 -20.46 -0.99
N THR A 158 -7.60 -20.49 -0.68
CA THR A 158 -6.56 -19.77 -1.41
C THR A 158 -6.87 -19.91 -2.89
N PRO A 159 -7.32 -18.85 -3.59
CA PRO A 159 -7.33 -18.91 -5.02
C PRO A 159 -5.88 -19.20 -5.35
N SER A 160 -5.62 -20.27 -6.08
CA SER A 160 -4.37 -20.41 -6.82
C SER A 160 -4.31 -19.20 -7.73
N VAL A 161 -3.80 -18.07 -7.21
CA VAL A 161 -3.56 -16.86 -7.99
C VAL A 161 -2.59 -17.37 -9.04
N PRO A 162 -3.00 -17.40 -10.32
CA PRO A 162 -2.10 -17.77 -11.40
C PRO A 162 -0.86 -16.93 -11.17
N ASN A 163 0.31 -17.58 -11.17
CA ASN A 163 1.61 -16.91 -11.16
C ASN A 163 1.42 -15.64 -11.99
N LEU A 164 1.41 -14.47 -11.32
CA LEU A 164 1.22 -13.19 -11.98
C LEU A 164 2.53 -12.98 -12.72
N GLU A 165 2.66 -13.70 -13.83
CA GLU A 165 3.79 -13.66 -14.71
C GLU A 165 3.95 -12.21 -15.12
N VAL A 166 5.21 -11.79 -15.15
CA VAL A 166 5.75 -10.48 -15.53
C VAL A 166 4.91 -9.73 -16.58
N LYS A 167 4.26 -10.46 -17.49
CA LYS A 167 3.28 -9.97 -18.45
C LYS A 167 2.19 -9.08 -17.87
N GLN A 168 1.67 -9.29 -16.65
CA GLN A 168 0.58 -8.43 -16.15
C GLN A 168 1.06 -7.04 -15.71
N VAL A 169 2.23 -6.94 -15.08
CA VAL A 169 2.82 -5.63 -14.74
C VAL A 169 3.18 -4.89 -16.03
N GLU A 170 3.75 -5.59 -17.02
CA GLU A 170 4.01 -5.00 -18.34
C GLU A 170 2.74 -4.61 -19.09
N GLN A 171 1.65 -5.39 -18.97
CA GLN A 171 0.35 -5.07 -19.57
C GLN A 171 -0.29 -3.83 -18.96
N LEU A 172 -0.11 -3.59 -17.66
CA LEU A 172 -0.57 -2.37 -16.99
C LEU A 172 0.05 -1.10 -17.61
N PHE A 173 1.21 -1.22 -18.25
CA PHE A 173 1.92 -0.09 -18.86
C PHE A 173 2.04 -0.16 -20.38
N LYS A 174 1.50 -1.19 -21.04
CA LYS A 174 1.50 -1.29 -22.51
C LYS A 174 0.84 -0.04 -23.11
N ASP A 175 1.51 0.53 -24.10
CA ASP A 175 1.03 1.70 -24.82
C ASP A 175 -0.24 1.35 -25.61
N PRO A 176 -1.33 2.11 -25.47
CA PRO A 176 -2.47 2.00 -26.37
C PRO A 176 -2.15 2.47 -27.80
N ASP A 177 -0.98 3.09 -28.00
CA ASP A 177 -0.66 3.88 -29.20
C ASP A 177 -0.44 3.08 -30.50
N GLU A 178 -0.71 1.77 -30.53
CA GLU A 178 -0.85 1.04 -31.80
C GLU A 178 -2.29 0.94 -32.34
N GLU A 179 -3.33 1.28 -31.57
CA GLU A 179 -4.69 1.37 -32.12
C GLU A 179 -5.44 2.61 -31.61
N ASN A 180 -5.76 3.52 -32.53
CA ASN A 180 -6.57 4.74 -32.37
C ASN A 180 -5.84 6.01 -31.92
N LYS A 181 -5.08 6.58 -32.87
CA LYS A 181 -5.13 8.03 -33.08
C LYS A 181 -6.58 8.42 -33.38
N ASN A 182 -7.11 9.37 -32.62
CA ASN A 182 -8.41 10.04 -32.77
C ASN A 182 -9.58 9.42 -32.00
N ASP A 183 -9.61 9.55 -30.67
CA ASP A 183 -10.90 9.78 -30.01
C ASP A 183 -10.73 10.63 -28.75
N ASN A 184 -11.34 11.82 -28.75
CA ASN A 184 -11.46 12.72 -27.60
C ASN A 184 -12.74 12.39 -26.81
N GLY A 185 -13.08 11.11 -26.68
CA GLY A 185 -14.35 10.63 -26.17
C GLY A 185 -14.20 9.92 -24.83
N GLU A 186 -15.16 10.16 -23.95
CA GLU A 186 -15.33 9.54 -22.64
C GLU A 186 -14.98 8.05 -22.62
N ILE A 187 -14.37 7.61 -21.51
CA ILE A 187 -14.10 6.21 -21.22
C ILE A 187 -15.42 5.44 -21.37
N ASN A 188 -15.57 4.69 -22.45
CA ASN A 188 -16.73 3.83 -22.63
C ASN A 188 -16.65 2.69 -21.61
N ILE A 189 -17.51 2.75 -20.60
CA ILE A 189 -17.53 1.81 -19.49
C ILE A 189 -17.80 0.38 -20.00
N ASP A 190 -18.46 0.23 -21.15
CA ASP A 190 -18.71 -1.08 -21.79
C ASP A 190 -17.44 -1.73 -22.36
N ASN A 191 -16.39 -0.93 -22.64
CA ASN A 191 -15.10 -1.42 -23.10
C ASN A 191 -14.15 -1.79 -21.95
N LEU A 192 -14.49 -1.45 -20.70
CA LEU A 192 -13.72 -1.97 -19.58
C LEU A 192 -13.97 -3.48 -19.48
N ASN A 193 -12.88 -4.25 -19.50
CA ASN A 193 -12.88 -5.68 -19.20
C ASN A 193 -13.11 -5.91 -17.68
N THR A 194 -14.16 -5.31 -17.13
CA THR A 194 -14.64 -5.62 -15.78
C THR A 194 -15.32 -6.98 -15.84
N PRO A 195 -15.06 -7.88 -14.88
CA PRO A 195 -15.78 -9.13 -14.76
C PRO A 195 -17.29 -8.86 -14.72
N LYS A 196 -18.01 -9.22 -15.79
CA LYS A 196 -19.47 -9.15 -15.80
C LYS A 196 -20.00 -10.32 -14.98
N MET A 197 -20.90 -10.03 -14.05
CA MET A 197 -21.62 -11.07 -13.32
C MET A 197 -22.45 -11.86 -14.32
N THR A 198 -22.12 -13.14 -14.54
CA THR A 198 -22.94 -14.01 -15.38
C THR A 198 -24.19 -14.44 -14.59
N PRO A 199 -25.30 -14.74 -15.28
CA PRO A 199 -26.52 -15.22 -14.63
C PRO A 199 -26.28 -16.44 -13.74
N ASP A 200 -25.36 -17.33 -14.14
CA ASP A 200 -24.99 -18.54 -13.38
C ASP A 200 -24.28 -18.20 -12.06
N ILE A 201 -23.40 -17.18 -12.07
CA ILE A 201 -22.71 -16.70 -10.86
C ILE A 201 -23.72 -16.03 -9.93
N GLU A 202 -24.65 -15.24 -10.47
CA GLU A 202 -25.70 -14.58 -9.69
C GLU A 202 -26.63 -15.60 -9.02
N GLU A 203 -27.10 -16.61 -9.75
CA GLU A 203 -27.89 -17.73 -9.21
C GLU A 203 -27.12 -18.48 -8.11
N LYS A 204 -25.82 -18.73 -8.32
CA LYS A 204 -24.98 -19.39 -7.32
C LYS A 204 -24.85 -18.57 -6.05
N ILE A 205 -24.59 -17.25 -6.17
CA ILE A 205 -24.50 -16.34 -5.02
C ILE A 205 -25.83 -16.30 -4.26
N LYS A 206 -26.98 -16.23 -4.96
CA LYS A 206 -28.30 -16.27 -4.32
C LYS A 206 -28.54 -17.57 -3.56
N ARG A 207 -28.18 -18.72 -4.13
CA ARG A 207 -28.28 -20.02 -3.44
C ARG A 207 -27.36 -20.10 -2.22
N ASP A 208 -26.13 -19.62 -2.32
CA ASP A 208 -25.18 -19.61 -1.21
C ASP A 208 -25.62 -18.68 -0.07
N LEU A 209 -26.18 -17.50 -0.38
CA LEU A 209 -26.75 -16.57 0.61
C LEU A 209 -27.97 -17.16 1.35
N ILE A 210 -28.76 -18.01 0.68
CA ILE A 210 -29.90 -18.70 1.30
C ILE A 210 -29.42 -19.87 2.17
N ALA A 211 -28.45 -20.66 1.67
CA ALA A 211 -27.92 -21.82 2.38
C ALA A 211 -27.07 -21.43 3.60
N ASN A 212 -26.30 -20.35 3.48
CA ASN A 212 -25.38 -19.84 4.49
C ASN A 212 -25.59 -18.33 4.67
N PRO A 213 -26.70 -17.91 5.29
CA PRO A 213 -26.94 -16.49 5.53
C PRO A 213 -25.80 -15.91 6.39
N PRO A 214 -25.34 -14.68 6.08
CA PRO A 214 -24.28 -14.02 6.83
C PRO A 214 -24.58 -14.03 8.34
N GLN A 215 -23.58 -14.34 9.16
CA GLN A 215 -23.75 -14.46 10.62
C GLN A 215 -24.24 -13.17 11.29
N ILE A 216 -24.09 -12.02 10.62
CA ILE A 216 -24.68 -10.72 11.04
C ILE A 216 -26.19 -10.84 11.27
N PHE A 217 -26.90 -11.69 10.52
CA PHE A 217 -28.34 -11.91 10.73
C PHE A 217 -28.67 -12.87 11.88
N LYS A 218 -27.69 -13.64 12.39
CA LYS A 218 -27.90 -14.60 13.48
C LYS A 218 -27.69 -13.99 14.87
N GLU A 219 -27.16 -12.77 15.00
CA GLU A 219 -26.77 -12.23 16.30
C GLU A 219 -27.89 -11.61 17.14
N ASN A 220 -29.15 -11.53 16.67
CA ASN A 220 -30.16 -10.72 17.36
C ASN A 220 -31.00 -11.42 18.46
N ASN A 221 -30.60 -12.56 19.03
CA ASN A 221 -31.39 -13.18 20.12
C ASN A 221 -30.63 -13.57 21.39
N ALA A 222 -29.36 -13.18 21.56
CA ALA A 222 -28.65 -13.40 22.82
C ALA A 222 -28.48 -12.07 23.58
N SER A 223 -29.47 -11.81 24.43
CA SER A 223 -29.44 -10.91 25.58
C SER A 223 -28.04 -10.58 26.13
N LYS A 224 -27.45 -9.49 25.67
CA LYS A 224 -26.50 -8.73 26.48
C LYS A 224 -27.12 -7.36 26.75
N PRO A 225 -27.42 -7.02 28.00
CA PRO A 225 -27.89 -5.68 28.34
C PRO A 225 -26.79 -4.70 27.98
N TYR A 226 -27.03 -3.91 26.94
CA TYR A 226 -26.20 -2.77 26.61
C TYR A 226 -26.19 -1.85 27.82
N HIS A 227 -25.04 -1.77 28.50
CA HIS A 227 -24.74 -0.66 29.38
C HIS A 227 -24.56 0.56 28.48
N LEU A 228 -25.68 1.22 28.17
CA LEU A 228 -25.68 2.50 27.48
C LEU A 228 -25.00 3.52 28.41
N PRO A 229 -23.92 4.19 27.97
CA PRO A 229 -23.36 5.32 28.71
C PRO A 229 -24.43 6.41 28.76
N GLN A 230 -24.82 6.80 29.97
CA GLN A 230 -25.70 7.93 30.21
C GLN A 230 -24.98 9.24 29.85
N THR A 231 -24.86 9.53 28.57
CA THR A 231 -24.55 10.88 28.08
C THR A 231 -25.77 11.36 27.31
N GLY A 232 -26.79 11.76 28.07
CA GLY A 232 -27.97 12.40 27.54
C GLY A 232 -27.58 13.75 26.94
N TYR A 233 -27.45 13.79 25.62
CA TYR A 233 -27.60 15.02 24.86
C TYR A 233 -29.08 15.10 24.51
N ASP A 234 -29.83 15.86 25.31
CA ASP A 234 -31.22 16.21 25.03
C ASP A 234 -31.28 17.02 23.75
N ILE A 235 -31.62 16.35 22.64
CA ILE A 235 -31.93 17.01 21.38
C ILE A 235 -33.33 17.60 21.54
N LYS A 236 -33.40 18.90 21.83
CA LYS A 236 -34.64 19.67 21.72
C LYS A 236 -35.04 19.77 20.25
N LEU A 237 -36.04 18.98 19.86
CA LEU A 237 -36.74 19.14 18.59
C LEU A 237 -37.77 20.24 18.76
N ASP A 238 -37.55 21.38 18.11
CA ASP A 238 -38.53 22.46 18.01
C ASP A 238 -39.75 21.95 17.23
N GLU A 239 -40.82 21.63 17.95
CA GLU A 239 -42.15 21.41 17.39
C GLU A 239 -42.72 22.77 16.95
N ASN A 240 -42.41 23.16 15.72
CA ASN A 240 -43.12 24.24 15.07
C ASN A 240 -43.78 23.71 13.79
N SER A 241 -44.84 22.95 13.96
CA SER A 241 -45.81 22.78 12.89
C SER A 241 -47.21 22.54 13.43
N THR A 242 -48.10 23.45 13.04
CA THR A 242 -49.55 23.24 12.84
C THR A 242 -50.46 23.41 14.05
N GLN A 243 -50.86 24.66 14.32
CA GLN A 243 -52.23 24.96 14.72
C GLN A 243 -52.77 26.12 13.86
N ASN A 244 -53.75 25.77 13.02
CA ASN A 244 -54.73 26.60 12.30
C ASN A 244 -54.24 27.62 11.25
#